data_AF-A0A953MQV7-F1
#
_entry.id   AF-A0A953MQV7-F1
#
_cell.length_a   1.000
_cell.length_b   1.000
_cell.length_c   1.000
_cell.angle_alpha   90.00
_cell.angle_beta   90.00
_cell.angle_gamma   90.00
#
_symmetry.space_group_name_H-M   'P 1'
#
loop_
_entity.id
_entity.type
_entity.pdbx_description
1 polymer ?
#
loop_
_entity_poly.entity_id
_entity_poly.type
_entity_poly.pdbx_seq_one_letter_code
_entity_poly.pdbx_strand_id
1 'polypeptide(L)'
;MDANSQVDVVEVTGIIAKDFNHLSTNFEVARFDSIAQLKEELTNKIAEWMDGRFDLLLSTLYRIDIAEKNIQNLFSGHSREYIPSALADLIIQRQLLKINLRRKYKEGKL
;
A
#
# COMPACT_ATOMS: atom_id res chain seq x y z
N MET A 1 18.10 4.37 -12.70
CA MET A 1 16.83 3.64 -12.55
C MET A 1 16.63 2.84 -13.82
N ASP A 2 16.53 1.53 -13.69
CA ASP A 2 16.25 0.59 -14.76
C ASP A 2 14.75 0.64 -15.14
N ALA A 3 14.45 0.45 -16.42
CA ALA A 3 13.10 0.65 -16.98
C ALA A 3 12.02 -0.23 -16.32
N ASN A 4 12.40 -1.41 -15.79
CA ASN A 4 11.49 -2.27 -15.03
C ASN A 4 11.07 -1.65 -13.69
N SER A 5 11.99 -0.99 -12.98
CA SER A 5 11.70 -0.34 -11.69
C SER A 5 10.71 0.82 -11.84
N GLN A 6 10.77 1.59 -12.93
CA GLN A 6 9.82 2.68 -13.18
C GLN A 6 8.42 2.16 -13.54
N VAL A 7 8.34 1.09 -14.34
CA VAL A 7 7.06 0.44 -14.70
C VAL A 7 6.37 -0.09 -13.45
N ASP A 8 7.12 -0.69 -12.53
CA ASP A 8 6.60 -1.22 -11.28
C ASP A 8 6.08 -0.10 -10.35
N VAL A 9 6.76 1.04 -10.27
CA VAL A 9 6.30 2.21 -9.49
C VAL A 9 4.98 2.74 -10.02
N VAL A 10 4.85 2.94 -11.34
CA VAL A 10 3.63 3.47 -11.96
C VAL A 10 2.45 2.50 -11.79
N GLU A 11 2.67 1.19 -12.02
CA GLU A 11 1.62 0.19 -11.88
C GLU A 11 1.14 0.05 -10.43
N VAL A 12 2.07 -0.04 -9.47
CA VAL A 12 1.73 -0.09 -8.03
C VAL A 12 0.98 1.16 -7.60
N THR A 13 1.47 2.34 -7.99
CA THR A 13 0.85 3.61 -7.62
C THR A 13 -0.60 3.67 -8.12
N GLY A 14 -0.85 3.27 -9.38
CA GLY A 14 -2.20 3.25 -9.94
C GLY A 14 -3.15 2.28 -9.23
N ILE A 15 -2.66 1.10 -8.80
CA ILE A 15 -3.48 0.13 -8.05
C ILE A 15 -3.80 0.65 -6.65
N ILE A 16 -2.80 1.16 -5.93
CA ILE A 16 -2.98 1.70 -4.58
C ILE A 16 -3.95 2.87 -4.61
N ALA A 17 -3.77 3.81 -5.54
CA ALA A 17 -4.67 4.93 -5.73
C ALA A 17 -6.11 4.46 -5.98
N LYS A 18 -6.31 3.44 -6.81
CA LYS A 18 -7.63 2.85 -7.04
C LYS A 18 -8.22 2.27 -5.75
N ASP A 19 -7.45 1.49 -5.00
CA ASP A 19 -7.92 0.86 -3.76
C ASP A 19 -8.29 1.90 -2.69
N PHE A 20 -7.54 3.00 -2.58
CA PHE A 20 -7.83 4.12 -1.68
C PHE A 20 -9.01 4.97 -2.18
N ASN A 21 -9.07 5.33 -3.46
CA ASN A 21 -10.14 6.18 -4.02
C ASN A 21 -11.52 5.52 -4.00
N HIS A 22 -11.59 4.19 -4.00
CA HIS A 22 -12.86 3.48 -3.87
C HIS A 22 -13.52 3.64 -2.48
N LEU A 23 -12.83 4.24 -1.50
CA LEU A 23 -13.33 4.47 -0.15
C LEU A 23 -13.56 5.96 0.14
N SER A 24 -13.88 6.74 -0.91
CA SER A 24 -14.30 8.15 -0.81
C SER A 24 -13.20 9.10 -0.32
N THR A 25 -11.94 8.76 -0.62
CA THR A 25 -10.79 9.61 -0.29
C THR A 25 -10.14 10.06 -1.58
N ASN A 26 -9.89 11.37 -1.75
CA ASN A 26 -9.02 11.86 -2.81
C ASN A 26 -7.57 11.50 -2.42
N PHE A 27 -7.13 10.28 -2.74
CA PHE A 27 -5.70 10.02 -2.83
C PHE A 27 -5.25 10.62 -4.16
N GLU A 28 -4.80 11.88 -4.10
CA GLU A 28 -4.26 12.55 -5.28
C GLU A 28 -3.02 11.79 -5.73
N VAL A 29 -3.13 11.21 -6.93
CA VAL A 29 -2.05 10.43 -7.51
C VAL A 29 -0.98 11.39 -8.01
N ALA A 30 -0.06 11.76 -7.13
CA ALA A 30 1.19 12.34 -7.57
C ALA A 30 1.95 11.31 -8.41
N ARG A 31 2.64 11.77 -9.45
CA ARG A 31 3.60 10.91 -10.16
C ARG A 31 4.78 10.70 -9.22
N PHE A 32 4.94 9.47 -8.76
CA PHE A 32 6.13 9.05 -8.00
C PHE A 32 7.19 8.52 -8.95
N ASP A 33 8.42 8.93 -8.73
CA ASP A 33 9.57 8.40 -9.45
C ASP A 33 10.10 7.14 -8.74
N SER A 34 9.84 6.95 -7.44
CA SER A 34 10.35 5.77 -6.72
C SER A 34 9.36 5.17 -5.72
N ILE A 35 9.59 3.92 -5.35
CA ILE A 35 8.88 3.24 -4.25
C ILE A 35 9.10 3.97 -2.92
N ALA A 36 10.27 4.60 -2.73
CA ALA A 36 10.56 5.37 -1.52
C ALA A 36 9.63 6.58 -1.38
N GLN A 37 9.45 7.35 -2.46
CA GLN A 37 8.52 8.50 -2.47
C GLN A 37 7.06 8.04 -2.27
N LEU A 38 6.65 6.97 -2.94
CA LEU A 38 5.33 6.38 -2.74
C LEU A 38 5.12 5.95 -1.28
N LYS A 39 6.14 5.33 -0.66
CA LYS A 39 6.10 4.90 0.74
C LYS A 39 5.97 6.10 1.68
N GLU A 40 6.71 7.17 1.43
CA GLU A 40 6.66 8.39 2.23
C GLU A 40 5.24 8.99 2.20
N GLU A 41 4.66 9.17 1.02
CA GLU A 41 3.28 9.68 0.90
C GLU A 41 2.25 8.75 1.54
N LEU A 42 2.38 7.43 1.37
CA LEU A 42 1.49 6.48 2.04
C LEU A 42 1.63 6.53 3.55
N THR A 43 2.86 6.68 4.06
CA THR A 43 3.13 6.81 5.51
C THR A 43 2.39 8.01 6.07
N ASN A 44 2.52 9.17 5.42
CA ASN A 44 1.84 10.40 5.82
C ASN A 44 0.31 10.23 5.78
N LYS A 45 -0.21 9.61 4.72
CA LYS A 45 -1.65 9.40 4.58
C LYS A 45 -2.23 8.44 5.61
N ILE A 46 -1.50 7.37 5.91
CA ILE A 46 -1.91 6.39 6.93
C ILE A 46 -1.87 7.02 8.32
N ALA A 47 -0.86 7.84 8.62
CA ALA A 47 -0.79 8.58 9.88
C ALA A 47 -2.03 9.49 10.05
N GLU A 48 -2.39 10.27 9.03
CA GLU A 48 -3.61 11.08 9.01
C GLU A 48 -4.88 10.25 9.32
N TRP A 49 -4.98 9.05 8.73
CA TRP A 49 -6.14 8.19 8.94
C TRP A 49 -6.15 7.47 10.28
N MET A 50 -4.97 7.15 10.83
CA MET A 50 -4.88 6.59 12.18
C MET A 50 -5.47 7.55 13.22
N ASP A 51 -5.26 8.86 13.05
CA ASP A 51 -5.70 9.87 14.02
C ASP A 51 -7.18 10.25 13.87
N GLY A 52 -7.72 10.24 12.64
CA GLY A 52 -9.08 10.77 12.40
C GLY A 52 -10.04 9.85 11.66
N ARG A 53 -9.58 8.72 11.11
CA ARG A 53 -10.35 7.85 10.19
C ARG A 53 -9.98 6.37 10.34
N PHE A 54 -9.81 5.89 11.56
CA PHE A 54 -9.26 4.54 11.82
C PHE A 54 -10.11 3.42 11.20
N ASP A 55 -11.44 3.49 11.30
CA ASP A 55 -12.33 2.50 10.69
C ASP A 55 -12.20 2.44 9.16
N LEU A 56 -11.98 3.61 8.55
CA LEU A 56 -11.74 3.71 7.10
C LEU A 56 -10.40 3.08 6.73
N LEU A 57 -9.35 3.33 7.50
CA LEU A 57 -8.06 2.67 7.33
C LEU A 57 -8.22 1.15 7.40
N LEU A 58 -8.87 0.64 8.44
CA LEU A 58 -9.03 -0.80 8.63
C LEU A 58 -9.80 -1.45 7.48
N SER A 59 -10.92 -0.85 7.05
CA SER A 59 -11.68 -1.33 5.89
C SER A 59 -10.88 -1.30 4.58
N THR A 60 -9.98 -0.33 4.41
CA THR A 60 -9.04 -0.25 3.28
C THR A 60 -8.04 -1.40 3.30
N LEU A 61 -7.41 -1.66 4.46
CA LEU A 61 -6.42 -2.72 4.62
C LEU A 61 -7.01 -4.11 4.30
N TYR A 62 -8.24 -4.38 4.74
CA TYR A 62 -8.93 -5.64 4.41
C TYR A 62 -9.20 -5.81 2.93
N ARG A 63 -9.60 -4.73 2.24
CA ARG A 63 -9.86 -4.78 0.81
C ARG A 63 -8.60 -5.02 -0.03
N ILE A 64 -7.45 -4.55 0.47
CA ILE A 64 -6.12 -4.80 -0.13
C ILE A 64 -5.64 -6.23 0.15
N ASP A 65 -6.37 -7.01 0.95
CA ASP A 65 -6.04 -8.36 1.39
C ASP A 65 -4.76 -8.39 2.24
N ILE A 66 -4.70 -7.49 3.22
CA ILE A 66 -3.73 -7.53 4.31
C ILE A 66 -4.33 -8.39 5.43
N ALA A 67 -3.59 -9.43 5.82
CA ALA A 67 -4.05 -10.37 6.83
C ALA A 67 -4.21 -9.69 8.20
N GLU A 68 -5.35 -9.92 8.85
CA GLU A 68 -5.68 -9.38 10.18
C GLU A 68 -4.58 -9.63 11.21
N LYS A 69 -3.98 -10.82 11.20
CA LYS A 69 -2.85 -11.16 12.08
C LYS A 69 -1.66 -10.19 11.94
N ASN A 70 -1.38 -9.69 10.73
CA ASN A 70 -0.28 -8.77 10.48
C ASN A 70 -0.60 -7.39 11.06
N ILE A 71 -1.87 -6.97 10.97
CA ILE A 71 -2.38 -5.74 11.58
C ILE A 71 -2.26 -5.87 13.10
N GLN A 72 -2.83 -6.91 13.70
CA GLN A 72 -2.78 -7.13 15.15
C GLN A 72 -1.34 -7.16 15.70
N ASN A 73 -0.43 -7.88 15.02
CA ASN A 73 0.98 -7.92 15.42
C ASN A 73 1.60 -6.52 15.40
N LEU A 74 1.31 -5.73 14.36
CA LEU A 74 1.85 -4.38 14.24
C LEU A 74 1.32 -3.44 15.34
N PHE A 75 0.04 -3.54 15.68
CA PHE A 75 -0.58 -2.73 16.74
C PHE A 75 -0.25 -3.22 18.15
N SER A 76 0.17 -4.48 18.32
CA SER A 76 0.62 -5.03 19.60
C SER A 76 2.03 -4.60 20.01
N GLY A 77 2.80 -4.04 19.07
CA GLY A 77 4.16 -3.54 19.31
C GLY A 77 4.20 -2.27 20.17
N HIS A 78 5.38 -1.98 20.73
CA HIS A 78 5.54 -0.88 21.69
C HIS A 78 5.66 0.53 21.09
N SER A 79 5.80 0.67 19.76
CA SER A 79 5.92 1.99 19.12
C SER A 79 4.83 2.23 18.07
N ARG A 80 3.82 3.02 18.45
CA ARG A 80 2.76 3.47 17.52
C ARG A 80 3.29 4.38 16.41
N GLU A 81 4.39 5.09 16.66
CA GLU A 81 5.01 6.01 15.69
C GLU A 81 5.51 5.28 14.42
N TYR A 82 5.89 4.00 14.56
CA TYR A 82 6.35 3.19 13.42
C TYR A 82 5.20 2.59 12.60
N ILE A 83 3.98 2.50 13.17
CA ILE A 83 2.86 1.79 12.55
C ILE A 83 2.51 2.34 11.15
N PRO A 84 2.42 3.67 10.91
CA PRO A 84 2.12 4.17 9.58
C PRO A 84 3.12 3.72 8.50
N SER A 85 4.42 3.77 8.82
CA SER A 85 5.48 3.39 7.89
C SER A 85 5.45 1.89 7.59
N ALA A 86 5.18 1.08 8.61
CA ALA A 86 5.06 -0.36 8.48
C ALA A 86 3.83 -0.78 7.66
N LEU A 87 2.69 -0.11 7.85
CA LEU A 87 1.50 -0.33 7.03
C LEU A 87 1.75 0.04 5.57
N ALA A 88 2.48 1.14 5.30
CA ALA A 88 2.88 1.51 3.95
C ALA A 88 3.70 0.40 3.28
N ASP A 89 4.67 -0.17 3.99
CA ASP A 89 5.46 -1.31 3.49
C ASP A 89 4.57 -2.52 3.18
N LEU A 90 3.66 -2.89 4.09
CA LEU A 90 2.74 -4.02 3.89
C LEU A 90 1.85 -3.84 2.66
N ILE A 91 1.29 -2.64 2.47
CA ILE A 91 0.46 -2.32 1.31
C ILE A 91 1.27 -2.45 0.01
N ILE A 92 2.46 -1.83 -0.06
CA ILE A 92 3.31 -1.87 -1.25
C ILE A 92 3.72 -3.30 -1.58
N GLN A 93 4.19 -4.06 -0.58
CA GLN A 93 4.58 -5.46 -0.76
C GLN A 93 3.43 -6.32 -1.27
N ARG A 94 2.22 -6.14 -0.71
CA ARG A 94 1.03 -6.90 -1.13
C ARG A 94 0.68 -6.62 -2.58
N GLN A 95 0.76 -5.38 -3.02
CA GLN A 95 0.43 -4.99 -4.39
C GLN A 95 1.49 -5.44 -5.40
N LEU A 96 2.78 -5.33 -5.06
CA LEU A 96 3.86 -5.88 -5.87
C LEU A 96 3.71 -7.39 -6.07
N LEU A 97 3.37 -8.12 -5.01
CA LEU A 97 3.11 -9.56 -5.09
C LEU A 97 1.92 -9.86 -6.03
N LYS A 98 0.83 -9.11 -5.92
CA LYS A 98 -0.35 -9.25 -6.79
C LYS A 98 -0.02 -9.00 -8.26
N ILE A 99 0.79 -7.99 -8.56
CA ILE A 99 1.30 -7.71 -9.91
C ILE A 99 2.15 -8.88 -10.41
N ASN A 100 3.11 -9.34 -9.60
CA ASN A 100 3.99 -10.45 -9.98
C ASN A 100 3.21 -11.73 -10.28
N LEU A 101 2.25 -12.09 -9.43
CA LEU A 101 1.38 -13.26 -9.62
C LEU A 101 0.56 -13.15 -10.91
N ARG A 102 -0.01 -11.96 -11.20
CA ARG A 102 -0.75 -11.71 -12.45
C ARG A 102 0.14 -11.85 -13.68
N ARG A 103 1.39 -11.38 -13.63
CA ARG A 103 2.37 -11.53 -14.71
C ARG A 103 2.71 -13.01 -14.92
N LYS A 104 3.05 -13.74 -13.85
CA LYS A 104 3.33 -15.20 -13.91
C LYS A 104 2.16 -16.00 -14.46
N TYR A 105 0.92 -15.65 -14.08
CA TYR A 105 -0.29 -16.29 -14.61
C TYR A 105 -0.42 -16.10 -16.12
N LYS A 106 -0.25 -14.87 -16.61
CA LYS A 106 -0.32 -14.57 -18.05
C LYS A 106 0.77 -15.27 -18.86
N GLU A 107 1.93 -15.52 -18.23
CA GLU A 107 3.06 -16.22 -18.85
C GLU A 107 2.96 -17.75 -18.74
N GLY A 108 1.95 -18.30 -18.05
CA GLY A 108 1.83 -19.74 -17.81
C GLY A 108 2.91 -20.31 -16.88
N LYS A 109 3.50 -19.48 -16.00
CA LYS A 109 4.60 -19.84 -15.08
C LYS A 109 4.15 -19.94 -13.61
N LEU A 110 2.89 -20.28 -13.39
CA LEU A 110 2.30 -20.48 -12.06
C LEU A 110 2.21 -21.96 -11.70
#